data_AF-A0A833LXZ8-F1
#
_entry.id   AF-A0A833LXZ8-F1
#
_cell.length_a   1.000
_cell.length_b   1.000
_cell.length_c   1.000
_cell.angle_alpha   90.00
_cell.angle_beta   90.00
_cell.angle_gamma   90.00
#
_symmetry.space_group_name_H-M   'P 1'
#
loop_
_entity.id
_entity.type
_entity.pdbx_description
1 polymer ?
#
loop_
_entity_poly.entity_id
_entity_poly.type
_entity_poly.pdbx_seq_one_letter_code
_entity_poly.pdbx_strand_id
1 'polypeptide(L)'
;MNLREYYITPEYLKLMASRARQWSERFIAEQMEQFRRTIPDYPEVVDLLEGELHRRRLNALRKELRLLNKDELQGRLQLMQRDFAAKAITQDELEVAETEWRIRNRKRLPEDYRPGMS
;
A
#
# COMPACT_ATOMS: atom_id res chain seq x y z
N MET A 1 18.41 -34.28 -10.14
CA MET A 1 17.22 -33.40 -10.16
C MET A 1 17.20 -32.66 -8.83
N ASN A 2 17.50 -31.37 -8.83
CA ASN A 2 17.76 -30.61 -7.61
C ASN A 2 16.40 -30.11 -7.07
N LEU A 3 15.95 -30.65 -5.92
CA LEU A 3 14.68 -30.27 -5.26
C LEU A 3 14.58 -28.77 -4.92
N ARG A 4 15.66 -28.00 -5.09
CA ARG A 4 15.78 -26.57 -4.81
C ARG A 4 15.11 -25.66 -5.84
N GLU A 5 14.70 -26.17 -7.00
CA GLU A 5 14.13 -25.35 -8.09
C GLU A 5 12.62 -25.03 -7.93
N TYR A 6 11.96 -25.39 -6.81
CA TYR A 6 10.49 -25.36 -6.69
C TYR A 6 9.89 -24.71 -5.42
N TYR A 7 10.61 -23.85 -4.70
CA TYR A 7 10.12 -23.41 -3.38
C TYR A 7 9.11 -22.25 -3.38
N ILE A 8 9.07 -21.41 -4.42
CA ILE A 8 8.19 -20.23 -4.46
C ILE A 8 7.42 -20.23 -5.78
N THR A 9 6.16 -20.66 -5.72
CA THR A 9 5.24 -20.73 -6.85
C THR A 9 4.18 -19.63 -6.77
N PRO A 10 3.42 -19.36 -7.85
CA PRO A 10 2.26 -18.47 -7.78
C PRO A 10 1.25 -18.85 -6.69
N GLU A 11 1.05 -20.14 -6.42
CA GLU A 11 0.18 -20.64 -5.34
C GLU A 11 0.75 -20.28 -3.97
N TYR A 12 2.08 -20.40 -3.80
CA TYR A 12 2.76 -19.97 -2.58
C TYR A 12 2.55 -18.47 -2.34
N LEU A 13 2.73 -17.63 -3.37
CA LEU A 13 2.53 -16.18 -3.27
C LEU A 13 1.08 -15.84 -2.91
N LYS A 14 0.10 -16.50 -3.54
CA LYS A 14 -1.32 -16.33 -3.19
C LYS A 14 -1.59 -16.69 -1.73
N LEU A 15 -1.04 -17.80 -1.26
CA LEU A 15 -1.17 -18.22 0.14
C LEU A 15 -0.49 -17.22 1.09
N MET A 16 0.71 -16.74 0.73
CA MET A 16 1.45 -15.73 1.49
C MET A 16 0.67 -14.42 1.59
N ALA A 17 0.14 -13.89 0.48
CA ALA A 17 -0.72 -12.70 0.49
C ALA A 17 -1.94 -12.90 1.40
N SER A 18 -2.56 -14.08 1.34
CA SER A 18 -3.71 -14.37 2.19
C SER A 18 -3.36 -14.37 3.68
N ARG A 19 -2.20 -14.92 4.05
CA ARG A 19 -1.71 -14.95 5.44
C ARG A 19 -1.26 -13.59 5.92
N ALA A 20 -0.53 -12.85 5.09
CA ALA A 20 -0.02 -11.52 5.40
C ALA A 20 -1.13 -10.56 5.83
N ARG A 21 -2.33 -10.66 5.24
CA ARG A 21 -3.52 -9.88 5.65
C ARG A 21 -3.92 -10.04 7.13
N GLN A 22 -3.55 -11.16 7.76
CA GLN A 22 -3.87 -11.45 9.16
C GLN A 22 -2.72 -11.15 10.11
N TRP A 23 -1.51 -10.91 9.59
CA TRP A 23 -0.33 -10.67 10.40
C TRP A 23 -0.27 -9.23 10.94
N SER A 24 0.41 -9.04 12.06
CA SER A 24 0.74 -7.70 12.55
C SER A 24 1.82 -7.07 11.67
N GLU A 25 1.88 -5.73 11.62
CA GLU A 25 2.91 -5.01 10.85
C GLU A 25 4.32 -5.36 11.32
N ARG A 26 4.50 -5.49 12.64
CA ARG A 26 5.76 -5.95 13.25
C ARG A 26 6.16 -7.32 12.73
N PHE A 27 5.23 -8.27 12.72
CA PHE A 27 5.53 -9.62 12.25
C PHE A 27 5.87 -9.63 10.76
N ILE A 28 5.17 -8.84 9.93
CA ILE A 28 5.51 -8.68 8.52
C ILE A 28 6.94 -8.14 8.34
N ALA A 29 7.32 -7.11 9.10
CA ALA A 29 8.68 -6.56 9.04
C ALA A 29 9.76 -7.58 9.45
N GLU A 30 9.51 -8.36 10.51
CA GLU A 30 10.38 -9.45 10.95
C GLU A 30 10.53 -10.52 9.86
N GLN A 31 9.42 -10.91 9.20
CA GLN A 31 9.44 -11.88 8.11
C GLN A 31 10.18 -11.35 6.87
N MET A 32 10.00 -10.08 6.51
CA MET A 32 10.74 -9.46 5.41
C MET A 32 12.25 -9.48 5.66
N GLU A 33 12.69 -9.15 6.87
CA GLU A 33 14.12 -9.22 7.23
C GLU A 33 14.65 -10.65 7.14
N GLN A 34 13.87 -11.63 7.62
CA GLN A 34 14.23 -13.04 7.53
C GLN A 34 14.36 -13.48 6.06
N PHE A 35 13.37 -13.19 5.22
CA PHE A 35 13.37 -13.61 3.82
C PHE A 35 14.49 -13.00 3.00
N ARG A 36 14.80 -11.71 3.20
CA ARG A 36 15.96 -11.07 2.55
C ARG A 36 17.29 -11.79 2.87
N ARG A 37 17.38 -12.47 4.02
CA ARG A 37 18.57 -13.24 4.43
C ARG A 37 18.54 -14.69 3.96
N THR A 38 17.38 -15.34 3.96
CA THR A 38 17.29 -16.80 3.76
C THR A 38 16.89 -17.22 2.34
N ILE A 39 16.17 -16.37 1.63
CA ILE A 39 15.68 -16.63 0.27
C ILE A 39 15.89 -15.40 -0.64
N PRO A 40 17.12 -14.85 -0.74
CA PRO A 40 17.39 -13.61 -1.48
C PRO A 40 17.06 -13.72 -2.99
N ASP A 41 17.07 -14.93 -3.55
CA ASP A 41 16.77 -15.17 -4.96
C ASP A 41 15.27 -15.05 -5.30
N TYR A 42 14.41 -14.82 -4.30
CA TYR A 42 12.95 -14.69 -4.46
C TYR A 42 12.42 -13.36 -3.90
N PRO A 43 12.81 -12.22 -4.50
CA PRO A 43 12.43 -10.89 -4.03
C PRO A 43 10.91 -10.67 -4.04
N GLU A 44 10.16 -11.37 -4.89
CA GLU A 44 8.71 -11.23 -5.03
C GLU A 44 7.93 -11.55 -3.73
N VAL A 45 8.51 -12.35 -2.83
CA VAL A 45 7.92 -12.60 -1.51
C VAL A 45 8.03 -11.36 -0.63
N VAL A 46 9.15 -10.65 -0.69
CA VAL A 46 9.37 -9.41 0.03
C VAL A 46 8.51 -8.31 -0.56
N ASP A 47 8.47 -8.17 -1.89
CA ASP A 47 7.65 -7.18 -2.59
C ASP A 47 6.16 -7.33 -2.24
N LEU A 48 5.68 -8.56 -2.12
CA LEU A 48 4.31 -8.86 -1.71
C LEU A 48 4.02 -8.37 -0.28
N LEU A 49 4.95 -8.56 0.64
CA LEU A 49 4.82 -8.11 2.02
C LEU A 49 4.92 -6.58 2.14
N GLU A 50 5.80 -5.96 1.36
CA GLU A 50 5.89 -4.50 1.23
C GLU A 50 4.58 -3.90 0.69
N GLY A 51 4.02 -4.52 -0.35
CA GLY A 51 2.72 -4.14 -0.91
C GLY A 51 1.59 -4.23 0.11
N GLU A 52 1.60 -5.24 0.99
CA GLU A 52 0.60 -5.37 2.05
C GLU A 52 0.75 -4.28 3.13
N LEU A 53 1.97 -3.93 3.55
CA LEU A 53 2.20 -2.80 4.46
C LEU A 53 1.78 -1.47 3.83
N HIS A 54 2.13 -1.26 2.56
CA HIS A 54 1.76 -0.07 1.81
C HIS A 54 0.23 0.06 1.69
N ARG A 55 -0.46 -1.02 1.34
CA ARG A 55 -1.94 -1.08 1.30
C ARG A 55 -2.56 -0.71 2.64
N ARG A 56 -2.00 -1.15 3.77
CA ARG A 56 -2.49 -0.79 5.12
C ARG A 56 -2.30 0.69 5.41
N ARG A 57 -1.13 1.24 5.08
CA ARG A 57 -0.85 2.69 5.19
C ARG A 57 -1.85 3.52 4.40
N LEU A 58 -2.09 3.18 3.13
CA LEU A 58 -3.07 3.87 2.30
C LEU A 58 -4.50 3.77 2.87
N ASN A 59 -4.89 2.61 3.39
CA ASN A 59 -6.20 2.44 4.03
C ASN A 59 -6.34 3.25 5.33
N ALA A 60 -5.29 3.35 6.14
CA ALA A 60 -5.28 4.15 7.35
C ALA A 60 -5.40 5.64 7.00
N LEU A 61 -4.59 6.12 6.04
CA LEU A 61 -4.67 7.49 5.51
C LEU A 61 -6.07 7.81 4.99
N ARG A 62 -6.66 6.92 4.18
CA ARG A 62 -8.03 7.11 3.68
C ARG A 62 -9.05 7.26 4.80
N LYS A 63 -8.93 6.47 5.88
CA LYS A 63 -9.81 6.58 7.05
C LYS A 63 -9.63 7.92 7.77
N GLU A 64 -8.39 8.36 7.97
CA GLU A 64 -8.07 9.66 8.57
C GLU A 64 -8.71 10.81 7.77
N LEU A 65 -8.48 10.84 6.45
CA LEU A 65 -8.98 11.90 5.57
C LEU A 65 -10.52 11.98 5.55
N ARG A 66 -11.21 10.85 5.72
CA ARG A 66 -12.67 10.80 5.77
C ARG A 66 -13.25 11.46 7.02
N LEU A 67 -12.50 11.47 8.12
CA LEU A 67 -12.92 12.09 9.39
C LEU A 67 -12.79 13.62 9.36
N LEU A 68 -11.90 14.14 8.51
CA LEU A 68 -11.72 15.58 8.35
C LEU A 68 -12.98 16.22 7.75
N ASN A 69 -13.27 17.46 8.14
CA ASN A 69 -14.25 18.29 7.45
C ASN A 69 -13.68 18.81 6.11
N LYS A 70 -14.44 19.65 5.40
CA LYS A 70 -14.05 20.12 4.07
C LYS A 70 -12.80 21.01 4.12
N ASP A 71 -12.75 21.97 5.03
CA ASP A 71 -11.66 22.94 5.11
C ASP A 71 -10.38 22.28 5.64
N GLU A 72 -10.52 21.39 6.62
CA GLU A 72 -9.43 20.55 7.12
C GLU A 72 -8.85 19.66 6.03
N LEU A 73 -9.70 19.01 5.22
CA LEU A 73 -9.25 18.17 4.12
C LEU A 73 -8.50 18.99 3.06
N GLN A 74 -8.95 20.21 2.76
CA GLN A 74 -8.25 21.10 1.84
C GLN A 74 -6.86 21.48 2.37
N GLY A 75 -6.77 21.86 3.65
CA GLY A 75 -5.50 22.17 4.29
C GLY A 75 -4.56 20.96 4.30
N ARG A 76 -5.08 19.78 4.62
CA ARG A 76 -4.31 18.52 4.60
C ARG A 76 -3.78 18.19 3.20
N LEU A 77 -4.61 18.37 2.17
CA LEU A 77 -4.20 18.15 0.78
C LEU A 77 -3.05 19.09 0.37
N GLN A 78 -3.12 20.37 0.72
CA GLN A 78 -2.05 21.33 0.42
C GLN A 78 -0.72 20.95 1.11
N LEU A 79 -0.78 20.49 2.36
CA LEU A 79 0.40 19.98 3.06
C LEU A 79 0.97 18.74 2.35
N MET A 80 0.12 17.78 1.98
CA MET A 80 0.56 16.58 1.28
C MET A 80 1.16 16.88 -0.11
N GLN A 81 0.64 17.86 -0.84
CA GLN A 81 1.25 18.32 -2.10
C GLN A 81 2.67 18.85 -1.90
N ARG A 82 2.92 19.57 -0.80
CA ARG A 82 4.26 20.05 -0.43
C ARG A 82 5.16 18.90 -0.01
N ASP A 83 4.64 17.98 0.81
CA ASP A 83 5.39 16.79 1.26
C ASP A 83 5.78 15.90 0.07
N PHE A 84 4.90 15.76 -0.93
CA PHE A 84 5.19 15.04 -2.16
C PHE A 84 6.29 15.73 -2.99
N ALA A 85 6.21 17.06 -3.16
CA ALA A 85 7.26 17.83 -3.83
C ALA A 85 8.63 17.70 -3.12
N ALA A 86 8.62 17.56 -1.79
CA ALA A 86 9.79 17.29 -0.97
C ALA A 86 10.21 15.80 -0.94
N LYS A 87 9.51 14.92 -1.66
CA LYS A 87 9.71 13.45 -1.67
C LYS A 87 9.56 12.77 -0.30
N ALA A 88 8.79 13.38 0.61
CA ALA A 88 8.53 12.84 1.94
C ALA A 88 7.39 11.81 1.97
N ILE A 89 6.50 11.82 0.97
CA ILE A 89 5.41 10.86 0.77
C ILE A 89 5.42 10.31 -0.65
N THR A 90 4.71 9.20 -0.87
CA THR A 90 4.60 8.59 -2.20
C THR A 90 3.50 9.24 -3.05
N GLN A 91 3.51 8.96 -4.36
CA GLN A 91 2.44 9.39 -5.27
C GLN A 91 1.08 8.81 -4.85
N ASP A 92 1.02 7.51 -4.52
CA ASP A 92 -0.22 6.85 -4.09
C ASP A 92 -0.86 7.54 -2.87
N GLU A 93 -0.05 7.98 -1.90
CA GLU A 93 -0.55 8.71 -0.74
C GLU A 93 -1.20 10.03 -1.15
N LEU A 94 -0.57 10.78 -2.06
CA LEU A 94 -1.14 12.01 -2.58
C LEU A 94 -2.43 11.75 -3.37
N GLU A 95 -2.46 10.71 -4.21
CA GLU A 95 -3.63 10.35 -5.01
C GLU A 95 -4.83 9.97 -4.16
N VAL A 96 -4.62 9.30 -3.02
CA VAL A 96 -5.70 9.03 -2.04
C VAL A 96 -6.32 10.33 -1.55
N ALA A 97 -5.51 11.33 -1.19
CA ALA A 97 -6.00 12.63 -0.72
C ALA A 97 -6.72 13.41 -1.82
N GLU A 98 -6.17 13.45 -3.03
CA GLU A 98 -6.80 14.10 -4.17
C GLU A 98 -8.15 13.46 -4.53
N THR A 99 -8.21 12.13 -4.49
CA THR A 99 -9.42 11.37 -4.78
C THR A 99 -10.51 11.69 -3.76
N GLU A 100 -10.21 11.63 -2.46
CA GLU A 100 -11.20 11.96 -1.41
C GLU A 100 -11.67 13.42 -1.53
N TRP A 101 -10.77 14.37 -1.86
CA TRP A 101 -11.14 15.76 -2.14
C TRP A 101 -12.08 15.90 -3.35
N ARG A 102 -11.79 15.20 -4.46
CA ARG A 102 -12.62 15.21 -5.67
C ARG A 102 -14.01 14.64 -5.40
N ILE A 103 -14.10 13.49 -4.70
CA ILE A 103 -15.37 12.87 -4.31
C ILE A 103 -16.21 13.86 -3.51
N ARG A 104 -15.62 14.48 -2.48
CA ARG A 104 -16.33 15.42 -1.60
C ARG A 104 -16.80 16.70 -2.31
N ASN A 105 -16.10 17.11 -3.37
CA ASN A 105 -16.46 18.26 -4.19
C ASN A 105 -17.25 17.90 -5.46
N ARG A 106 -17.70 16.63 -5.60
CA ARG A 106 -18.41 16.14 -6.80
C ARG A 106 -17.65 16.43 -8.11
N LYS A 107 -16.32 16.41 -8.08
CA LYS A 107 -15.46 16.59 -9.25
C LYS A 107 -15.26 15.26 -9.96
N ARG A 108 -14.98 15.33 -11.27
CA ARG A 108 -14.66 14.15 -12.08
C ARG A 108 -13.38 13.48 -11.56
N LEU A 109 -13.45 12.17 -11.36
CA LEU A 109 -12.30 11.34 -11.01
C LEU A 109 -11.42 11.13 -12.26
N PRO A 110 -10.11 10.88 -12.10
CA PRO A 110 -9.25 10.51 -13.21
C PRO A 110 -9.83 9.32 -13.99
N GLU A 111 -9.56 9.26 -15.30
CA GLU A 111 -10.13 8.21 -16.18
C GLU A 111 -9.66 6.80 -15.78
N ASP A 112 -8.50 6.70 -15.13
CA ASP A 112 -7.90 5.44 -14.66
C ASP A 112 -8.42 4.98 -13.29
N TYR A 113 -9.32 5.76 -12.64
CA TYR A 113 -9.86 5.39 -11.33
C TYR A 113 -10.82 4.20 -11.43
N ARG A 114 -10.41 3.05 -10.89
CA ARG A 114 -11.23 1.83 -10.78
C ARG A 114 -11.69 1.61 -9.34
N PRO A 115 -12.94 1.96 -8.99
CA PRO A 115 -13.44 1.70 -7.65
C PRO A 115 -13.58 0.19 -7.42
N GLY A 116 -12.76 -0.37 -6.52
CA GLY A 116 -13.05 -1.62 -5.81
C GLY A 116 -13.17 -2.89 -6.64
N MET A 117 -12.21 -3.20 -7.50
CA MET A 117 -12.02 -4.61 -7.92
C MET A 117 -11.31 -5.36 -6.78
N SER A 118 -12.09 -5.86 -5.83
CA SER A 118 -11.70 -6.85 -4.82
C SER A 118 -12.55 -8.09 -4.98
#